data_AF-A0A1H5ST37-F1
#
_entry.id   AF-A0A1H5ST37-F1
#
_cell.length_a   1.000
_cell.length_b   1.000
_cell.length_c   1.000
_cell.angle_alpha   90.00
_cell.angle_beta   90.00
_cell.angle_gamma   90.00
#
_symmetry.space_group_name_H-M   'P 1'
#
loop_
_entity.id
_entity.type
_entity.pdbx_description
1 polymer ?
#
loop_
_entity_poly.entity_id
_entity_poly.type
_entity_poly.pdbx_seq_one_letter_code
_entity_poly.pdbx_strand_id
1 'polypeptide(L)'
;MLASFSFRVVEAVAFATLLGMPGLVLVAEGELPSRPVDLPAIVAEPVAGTAVNPLPAPSMNPAVTTAIVRAVSPWSAMVEGKLPLGMLPDDDRVGSPTVPMDSWIYPALERLSTYGLIPSQQTAIRPWTRQECRRQVTEAMLLLRDMELSDGPDGQARSLLAALDEELLAPSDGFKVETVYARAGTIAGPALADSFHIGQTWWNDYGRQLGRGSDAIAGVSMRWTHGRFFFYDRQEGQYGPGAAAINASQAQLFTQLDMMSGNPVPSPATFYATAAQPAYARQRPLELYAGIAFGGNELSFGKQELYWGPGTMGPWSFSMNAEPNYNLRFEAERPHPFPFVPSWGSYRFSLVFGKLSGHHFPARPYYNAQKADFTFGQGKYVEMSFTRWSLLWGVGHPMTLGSLYHNLVSSNSEGSQYGYFNRTDPGDRKSDFDMRVHVPGLSHLLTIYADAFADDEVNPIDAPRRVPWDVGMYLASVPGLPKLDFRLEAATSEELSQDEGGQRFFINSVYLDANTNKSFLLGNAVGRDARAIEGRVGYWFTARTRVEAGYRQNKGGTQYLPGGATISDGFARGTYALTHDTSLQVFVQRERFLIPSYEPGSQHNTSGWFQVTWTSH
;
A
#
# COMPACT_ATOMS: atom_id res chain seq x y z
N MET A 1 -42.29 -12.79 22.47
CA MET A 1 -42.21 -14.08 21.74
C MET A 1 -40.95 -14.05 20.90
N LEU A 2 -39.90 -14.69 21.43
CA LEU A 2 -38.61 -14.87 20.77
C LEU A 2 -38.71 -16.07 19.81
N ALA A 3 -38.36 -15.88 18.54
CA ALA A 3 -38.10 -16.98 17.62
C ALA A 3 -36.63 -16.89 17.19
N SER A 4 -35.88 -17.89 17.64
CA SER A 4 -34.48 -18.17 17.35
C SER A 4 -34.28 -18.49 15.86
N PHE A 5 -33.32 -17.83 15.21
CA PHE A 5 -32.71 -18.32 13.98
C PHE A 5 -31.25 -18.67 14.28
N SER A 6 -30.99 -19.97 14.39
CA SER A 6 -29.65 -20.55 14.45
C SER A 6 -29.21 -20.90 13.02
N PHE A 7 -28.18 -20.22 12.50
CA PHE A 7 -27.48 -20.64 11.29
C PHE A 7 -26.52 -21.79 11.65
N ARG A 8 -26.77 -22.98 11.10
CA ARG A 8 -25.82 -24.09 11.13
C ARG A 8 -25.07 -24.16 9.79
N VAL A 9 -23.75 -24.15 9.91
CA VAL A 9 -22.75 -24.53 8.91
C VAL A 9 -23.02 -25.96 8.44
N VAL A 10 -23.47 -26.14 7.20
CA VAL A 10 -23.19 -27.26 6.26
C VAL A 10 -24.01 -26.93 5.00
N GLU A 11 -23.36 -26.52 3.90
CA GLU A 11 -23.76 -26.74 2.50
C GLU A 11 -22.93 -25.82 1.58
N ALA A 12 -21.70 -26.27 1.28
CA ALA A 12 -20.81 -25.64 0.29
C ALA A 12 -20.28 -26.67 -0.73
N VAL A 13 -21.10 -27.67 -1.07
CA VAL A 13 -20.75 -28.72 -2.07
C VAL A 13 -21.75 -28.78 -3.24
N ALA A 14 -22.76 -27.93 -3.27
CA ALA A 14 -23.79 -27.95 -4.33
C ALA A 14 -23.76 -26.74 -5.29
N PHE A 15 -22.61 -26.09 -5.47
CA PHE A 15 -22.47 -24.95 -6.41
C PHE A 15 -21.43 -25.15 -7.53
N ALA A 16 -20.79 -26.33 -7.60
CA ALA A 16 -19.73 -26.61 -8.57
C ALA A 16 -20.19 -27.37 -9.84
N THR A 17 -21.48 -27.66 -10.01
CA THR A 17 -22.00 -28.46 -11.15
C THR A 17 -22.75 -27.61 -12.19
N LEU A 18 -22.53 -26.28 -12.22
CA LEU A 18 -23.23 -25.37 -13.14
C LEU A 18 -22.30 -24.50 -14.00
N LEU A 19 -21.03 -24.90 -14.16
CA LEU A 19 -20.08 -24.32 -15.10
C LEU A 19 -19.58 -25.42 -16.04
N GLY A 20 -20.43 -25.81 -16.99
CA GLY A 20 -20.13 -26.81 -18.01
C GLY A 20 -18.96 -26.42 -18.91
N MET A 21 -17.75 -26.84 -18.53
CA MET A 21 -16.58 -26.90 -19.40
C MET A 21 -15.92 -28.27 -19.27
N PRO A 22 -15.81 -29.07 -20.35
CA PRO A 22 -15.14 -30.36 -20.30
C PRO A 22 -13.62 -30.20 -20.49
N GLY A 23 -12.85 -30.86 -19.62
CA GLY A 23 -11.53 -31.37 -19.97
C GLY A 23 -10.32 -30.67 -19.36
N LEU A 24 -10.01 -30.96 -18.10
CA LEU A 24 -8.62 -31.06 -17.65
C LEU A 24 -8.51 -32.15 -16.58
N VAL A 25 -8.11 -33.35 -16.99
CA VAL A 25 -7.77 -34.46 -16.09
C VAL A 25 -6.27 -34.39 -15.82
N LEU A 26 -5.91 -34.14 -14.56
CA LEU A 26 -4.56 -34.38 -14.03
C LEU A 26 -4.35 -35.90 -13.92
N VAL A 27 -3.35 -36.44 -14.61
CA VAL A 27 -2.89 -37.83 -14.42
C VAL A 27 -1.51 -37.80 -13.79
N ALA A 28 -1.41 -38.46 -12.64
CA ALA A 28 -0.18 -38.76 -11.90
C ALA A 28 0.60 -39.92 -12.57
N GLU A 29 1.90 -39.96 -12.26
CA GLU A 29 2.96 -40.85 -12.74
C GLU A 29 2.58 -42.29 -13.15
N GLY A 30 3.11 -42.72 -14.30
CA GLY A 30 3.11 -44.10 -14.78
C GLY A 30 4.01 -44.28 -15.99
N GLU A 31 4.81 -45.35 -16.00
CA GLU A 31 5.94 -45.66 -16.89
C GLU A 31 5.64 -45.61 -18.41
N LEU A 32 6.66 -45.16 -19.17
CA LEU A 32 6.71 -45.11 -20.64
C LEU A 32 6.87 -46.50 -21.29
N PRO A 33 6.25 -46.70 -22.46
CA PRO A 33 6.86 -47.51 -23.52
C PRO A 33 7.07 -46.71 -24.82
N SER A 34 8.25 -46.92 -25.39
CA SER A 34 8.75 -46.38 -26.65
C SER A 34 7.97 -46.87 -27.88
N ARG A 35 7.57 -45.96 -28.78
CA ARG A 35 7.55 -46.19 -30.25
C ARG A 35 7.40 -44.86 -31.03
N PRO A 36 8.01 -44.75 -32.23
CA PRO A 36 8.11 -43.49 -32.98
C PRO A 36 6.87 -43.23 -33.85
N VAL A 37 6.50 -41.97 -34.02
CA VAL A 37 5.45 -41.53 -34.96
C VAL A 37 6.10 -40.66 -36.04
N ASP A 38 6.00 -41.12 -37.28
CA ASP A 38 6.45 -40.44 -38.50
C ASP A 38 5.62 -39.19 -38.80
N LEU A 39 6.30 -38.09 -39.14
CA LEU A 39 5.70 -36.86 -39.68
C LEU A 39 5.77 -36.90 -41.22
N PRO A 40 4.69 -36.62 -41.96
CA PRO A 40 4.76 -36.53 -43.41
C PRO A 40 5.36 -35.19 -43.87
N ALA A 41 6.25 -35.30 -44.85
CA ALA A 41 6.88 -34.17 -45.55
C ALA A 41 5.86 -33.40 -46.40
N ILE A 42 5.86 -32.07 -46.29
CA ILE A 42 5.15 -31.19 -47.21
C ILE A 42 6.12 -30.76 -48.32
N VAL A 43 5.76 -31.13 -49.54
CA VAL A 43 6.43 -30.82 -50.80
C VAL A 43 6.24 -29.34 -51.13
N ALA A 44 7.33 -28.66 -51.49
CA ALA A 44 7.32 -27.31 -52.02
C ALA A 44 7.14 -27.33 -53.55
N GLU A 45 6.18 -26.57 -54.07
CA GLU A 45 6.15 -26.16 -55.49
C GLU A 45 6.21 -24.63 -55.62
N PRO A 46 6.91 -24.09 -56.64
CA PRO A 46 7.10 -22.65 -56.81
C PRO A 46 6.00 -22.05 -57.70
N VAL A 47 5.46 -20.89 -57.32
CA VAL A 47 4.62 -20.08 -58.23
C VAL A 47 5.18 -18.65 -58.32
N ALA A 48 5.26 -18.21 -59.56
CA ALA A 48 5.92 -17.02 -60.08
C ALA A 48 5.33 -15.69 -59.57
N GLY A 49 6.18 -14.66 -59.61
CA GLY A 49 5.90 -13.32 -59.10
C GLY A 49 4.88 -12.52 -59.91
N THR A 50 4.15 -11.68 -59.17
CA THR A 50 3.43 -10.51 -59.65
C THR A 50 3.66 -9.36 -58.68
N ALA A 51 4.11 -8.23 -59.21
CA ALA A 51 4.34 -7.00 -58.45
C ALA A 51 3.04 -6.45 -57.85
N VAL A 52 3.07 -6.09 -56.56
CA VAL A 52 1.97 -5.42 -55.85
C VAL A 52 2.34 -3.96 -55.63
N ASN A 53 1.54 -3.04 -56.18
CA ASN A 53 1.64 -1.60 -55.93
C ASN A 53 1.38 -1.25 -54.45
N PRO A 54 2.01 -0.19 -53.90
CA PRO A 54 1.76 0.24 -52.53
C PRO A 54 0.33 0.77 -52.36
N LEU A 55 -0.35 0.31 -51.30
CA LEU A 55 -1.66 0.78 -50.87
C LEU A 55 -1.60 2.25 -50.41
N PRO A 56 -2.61 3.09 -50.72
CA PRO A 56 -2.66 4.46 -50.25
C PRO A 56 -2.99 4.53 -48.75
N ALA A 57 -2.41 5.51 -48.06
CA ALA A 57 -2.65 5.79 -46.64
C ALA A 57 -4.14 6.07 -46.35
N PRO A 58 -4.70 5.60 -45.22
CA PRO A 58 -6.09 5.82 -44.89
C PRO A 58 -6.35 7.30 -44.58
N SER A 59 -7.21 7.94 -45.38
CA SER A 59 -7.74 9.28 -45.10
C SER A 59 -8.76 9.20 -43.97
N MET A 60 -8.49 9.87 -42.85
CA MET A 60 -9.46 10.02 -41.75
C MET A 60 -10.70 10.79 -42.23
N ASN A 61 -11.88 10.24 -41.96
CA ASN A 61 -13.16 10.81 -42.32
C ASN A 61 -13.52 11.98 -41.36
N PRO A 62 -13.73 13.22 -41.84
CA PRO A 62 -14.02 14.39 -41.00
C PRO A 62 -15.36 14.31 -40.23
N ALA A 63 -16.21 13.32 -40.54
CA ALA A 63 -17.41 13.02 -39.77
C ALA A 63 -17.11 12.34 -38.42
N VAL A 64 -15.99 11.62 -38.29
CA VAL A 64 -15.56 11.00 -37.01
C VAL A 64 -15.05 12.07 -36.04
N THR A 65 -14.42 13.13 -36.56
CA THR A 65 -13.96 14.29 -35.79
C THR A 65 -15.12 15.07 -35.16
N THR A 66 -16.30 15.08 -35.80
CA THR A 66 -17.48 15.82 -35.31
C THR A 66 -18.30 15.01 -34.29
N ALA A 67 -18.23 13.68 -34.32
CA ALA A 67 -18.94 12.82 -33.37
C ALA A 67 -18.28 12.79 -31.98
N ILE A 68 -16.95 12.93 -31.90
CA ILE A 68 -16.21 13.10 -30.64
C ILE A 68 -16.56 14.44 -29.96
N VAL A 69 -17.03 15.43 -30.72
CA VAL A 69 -17.33 16.79 -30.24
C VAL A 69 -18.75 16.93 -29.66
N ARG A 70 -19.66 15.95 -29.82
CA ARG A 70 -21.08 16.10 -29.44
C ARG A 70 -21.54 15.41 -28.15
N ALA A 71 -20.65 14.80 -27.37
CA ALA A 71 -20.95 14.35 -26.01
C ALA A 71 -20.44 15.39 -24.98
N VAL A 72 -21.02 16.60 -25.00
CA VAL A 72 -20.61 17.69 -24.12
C VAL A 72 -21.82 18.26 -23.39
N SER A 73 -21.93 17.92 -22.11
CA SER A 73 -22.72 18.65 -21.13
C SER A 73 -22.11 18.54 -19.73
N PRO A 74 -20.77 18.65 -19.63
CA PRO A 74 -20.18 19.59 -18.66
C PRO A 74 -19.02 20.46 -19.22
N TRP A 75 -18.56 20.24 -20.46
CA TRP A 75 -17.33 20.88 -20.97
C TRP A 75 -17.44 22.37 -21.30
N SER A 76 -18.64 22.95 -21.34
CA SER A 76 -18.79 24.41 -21.54
C SER A 76 -18.28 25.23 -20.34
N ALA A 77 -18.21 24.65 -19.14
CA ALA A 77 -17.64 25.31 -17.97
C ALA A 77 -16.10 25.44 -18.04
N MET A 78 -15.44 24.57 -18.83
CA MET A 78 -13.99 24.59 -19.04
C MET A 78 -13.56 25.73 -19.96
N VAL A 79 -14.42 26.15 -20.90
CA VAL A 79 -14.17 27.27 -21.82
C VAL A 79 -14.38 28.63 -21.13
N GLU A 80 -15.08 28.68 -19.99
CA GLU A 80 -15.32 29.92 -19.23
C GLU A 80 -14.31 30.17 -18.08
N GLY A 81 -13.27 29.35 -17.92
CA GLY A 81 -12.23 29.60 -16.90
C GLY A 81 -12.72 29.54 -15.44
N LYS A 82 -13.85 28.89 -15.18
CA LYS A 82 -14.50 28.85 -13.85
C LYS A 82 -14.10 27.66 -12.98
N LEU A 83 -13.36 26.68 -13.50
CA LEU A 83 -12.83 25.55 -12.75
C LEU A 83 -11.29 25.56 -12.87
N PRO A 84 -10.54 25.42 -11.75
CA PRO A 84 -9.09 25.35 -11.80
C PRO A 84 -8.62 24.16 -12.66
N LEU A 85 -7.49 24.32 -13.34
CA LEU A 85 -6.80 23.22 -14.04
C LEU A 85 -6.65 22.04 -13.06
N GLY A 86 -7.08 20.84 -13.48
CA GLY A 86 -6.98 19.60 -12.70
C GLY A 86 -8.32 19.00 -12.22
N MET A 87 -9.43 19.73 -12.29
CA MET A 87 -10.75 19.20 -11.90
C MET A 87 -11.61 18.85 -13.12
N LEU A 88 -11.19 17.81 -13.83
CA LEU A 88 -11.98 17.24 -14.92
C LEU A 88 -13.33 16.75 -14.38
N PRO A 89 -14.44 16.99 -15.09
CA PRO A 89 -15.74 16.44 -14.73
C PRO A 89 -15.74 14.94 -15.05
N ASP A 90 -15.22 14.14 -14.13
CA ASP A 90 -15.43 12.70 -14.14
C ASP A 90 -16.87 12.36 -13.75
N ASP A 91 -17.36 11.19 -14.18
CA ASP A 91 -18.64 10.69 -13.71
C ASP A 91 -18.51 10.23 -12.25
N ASP A 92 -18.76 11.17 -11.35
CA ASP A 92 -18.77 11.04 -9.88
C ASP A 92 -19.78 10.01 -9.33
N ARG A 93 -20.41 9.24 -10.21
CA ARG A 93 -21.45 8.25 -9.88
C ARG A 93 -21.05 6.84 -10.29
N VAL A 94 -19.86 6.65 -10.84
CA VAL A 94 -19.38 5.34 -11.28
C VAL A 94 -18.47 4.74 -10.21
N GLY A 95 -18.76 3.51 -9.81
CA GLY A 95 -17.95 2.78 -8.85
C GLY A 95 -16.60 2.39 -9.44
N SER A 96 -15.52 2.63 -8.70
CA SER A 96 -14.18 2.24 -9.12
C SER A 96 -13.40 1.63 -7.96
N PRO A 97 -12.95 0.36 -8.05
CA PRO A 97 -12.06 -0.21 -7.04
C PRO A 97 -10.71 0.51 -7.03
N THR A 98 -9.96 0.31 -5.95
CA THR A 98 -8.61 0.84 -5.76
C THR A 98 -7.56 0.09 -6.57
N VAL A 99 -6.54 0.80 -7.02
CA VAL A 99 -5.33 0.19 -7.59
C VAL A 99 -4.48 -0.38 -6.46
N PRO A 100 -4.08 -1.66 -6.50
CA PRO A 100 -3.26 -2.26 -5.47
C PRO A 100 -1.91 -1.56 -5.29
N MET A 101 -1.49 -1.38 -4.03
CA MET A 101 -0.29 -0.60 -3.67
C MET A 101 1.03 -1.10 -4.28
N ASP A 102 1.11 -2.36 -4.69
CA ASP A 102 2.25 -2.98 -5.37
C ASP A 102 2.26 -2.73 -6.91
N SER A 103 1.31 -1.94 -7.42
CA SER A 103 1.22 -1.58 -8.83
C SER A 103 2.31 -0.59 -9.27
N TRP A 104 2.80 -0.78 -10.50
CA TRP A 104 3.74 0.13 -11.17
C TRP A 104 3.16 1.53 -11.42
N ILE A 105 1.84 1.67 -11.34
CA ILE A 105 1.11 2.93 -11.53
C ILE A 105 1.54 3.98 -10.50
N TYR A 106 1.75 3.60 -9.23
CA TYR A 106 2.13 4.54 -8.17
C TYR A 106 3.45 5.27 -8.45
N PRO A 107 4.59 4.58 -8.67
CA PRO A 107 5.85 5.27 -8.98
C PRO A 107 5.80 6.04 -10.30
N ALA A 108 4.99 5.62 -11.27
CA ALA A 108 4.82 6.35 -12.53
C ALA A 108 4.04 7.68 -12.35
N LEU A 109 2.93 7.65 -11.60
CA LEU A 109 2.14 8.84 -11.29
C LEU A 109 2.88 9.80 -10.34
N GLU A 110 3.59 9.29 -9.34
CA GLU A 110 4.45 10.13 -8.48
C GLU A 110 5.50 10.87 -9.32
N ARG A 111 6.14 10.18 -10.27
CA ARG A 111 7.13 10.78 -11.16
C ARG A 111 6.55 11.87 -12.06
N LEU A 112 5.37 11.63 -12.65
CA LEU A 112 4.67 12.63 -13.45
C LEU A 112 4.23 13.84 -12.61
N SER A 113 3.80 13.63 -11.37
CA SER A 113 3.49 14.73 -10.44
C SER A 113 4.74 15.54 -10.11
N THR A 114 5.88 14.90 -9.84
CA THR A 114 7.16 15.60 -9.62
C THR A 114 7.67 16.32 -10.86
N TYR A 115 7.32 15.89 -12.08
CA TYR A 115 7.52 16.71 -13.30
C TYR A 115 6.62 17.95 -13.38
N GLY A 116 5.68 18.11 -12.44
CA GLY A 116 4.70 19.19 -12.43
C GLY A 116 3.50 18.95 -13.35
N LEU A 117 3.32 17.73 -13.85
CA LEU A 117 2.24 17.38 -14.77
C LEU A 117 0.96 16.96 -14.06
N ILE A 118 0.99 16.68 -12.75
CA ILE A 118 -0.19 16.32 -11.97
C ILE A 118 -0.22 17.20 -10.71
N PRO A 119 -0.50 18.51 -10.85
CA PRO A 119 -0.53 19.42 -9.72
C PRO A 119 -1.66 19.08 -8.74
N SER A 120 -2.77 18.49 -9.18
CA SER A 120 -3.85 18.11 -8.25
C SER A 120 -3.57 16.85 -7.42
N GLN A 121 -2.43 16.18 -7.59
CA GLN A 121 -2.17 14.89 -6.93
C GLN A 121 -2.15 15.05 -5.40
N GLN A 122 -2.78 14.09 -4.72
CA GLN A 122 -2.81 13.95 -3.27
C GLN A 122 -2.30 12.57 -2.85
N THR A 123 -1.08 12.50 -2.32
CA THR A 123 -0.37 11.26 -1.95
C THR A 123 -0.66 10.74 -0.56
N ALA A 124 -1.13 11.61 0.34
CA ALA A 124 -1.36 11.31 1.73
C ALA A 124 -2.43 10.22 1.95
N ILE A 125 -3.40 10.08 1.05
CA ILE A 125 -4.48 9.09 1.14
C ILE A 125 -4.38 8.13 -0.04
N ARG A 126 -3.91 6.92 0.25
CA ARG A 126 -3.79 5.79 -0.67
C ARG A 126 -4.37 4.51 -0.03
N PRO A 127 -4.75 3.49 -0.81
CA PRO A 127 -4.68 3.41 -2.28
C PRO A 127 -5.68 4.32 -3.01
N TRP A 128 -5.36 4.70 -4.25
CA TRP A 128 -6.23 5.50 -5.12
C TRP A 128 -7.17 4.61 -5.94
N THR A 129 -8.38 5.10 -6.25
CA THR A 129 -9.29 4.42 -7.18
C THR A 129 -8.71 4.41 -8.59
N ARG A 130 -9.03 3.40 -9.41
CA ARG A 130 -8.62 3.38 -10.84
C ARG A 130 -9.10 4.64 -11.57
N GLN A 131 -10.29 5.14 -11.24
CA GLN A 131 -10.83 6.38 -11.78
C GLN A 131 -9.98 7.60 -11.40
N GLU A 132 -9.57 7.73 -10.13
CA GLU A 132 -8.66 8.80 -9.70
C GLU A 132 -7.31 8.72 -10.41
N CYS A 133 -6.74 7.52 -10.59
CA CYS A 133 -5.52 7.34 -11.39
C CYS A 133 -5.73 7.82 -12.84
N ARG A 134 -6.88 7.51 -13.46
CA ARG A 134 -7.21 7.95 -14.82
C ARG A 134 -7.40 9.46 -14.91
N ARG A 135 -8.01 10.07 -13.90
CA ARG A 135 -8.14 11.53 -13.79
C ARG A 135 -6.77 12.20 -13.79
N GLN A 136 -5.83 11.68 -13.00
CA GLN A 136 -4.45 12.17 -12.95
C GLN A 136 -3.71 12.04 -14.29
N VAL A 137 -3.87 10.91 -15.01
CA VAL A 137 -3.32 10.74 -16.37
C VAL A 137 -3.90 11.76 -17.33
N THR A 138 -5.23 11.97 -17.28
CA THR A 138 -5.90 12.94 -18.16
C THR A 138 -5.45 14.37 -17.89
N GLU A 139 -5.30 14.76 -16.61
CA GLU A 139 -4.72 16.05 -16.22
C GLU A 139 -3.31 16.23 -16.80
N ALA A 140 -2.45 15.23 -16.66
CA ALA A 140 -1.10 15.27 -17.17
C ALA A 140 -1.03 15.37 -18.70
N MET A 141 -1.90 14.67 -19.43
CA MET A 141 -1.99 14.80 -20.89
C MET A 141 -2.39 16.21 -21.33
N LEU A 142 -3.33 16.84 -20.63
CA LEU A 142 -3.76 18.21 -20.94
C LEU A 142 -2.64 19.22 -20.68
N LEU A 143 -1.98 19.11 -19.53
CA LEU A 143 -0.85 19.99 -19.18
C LEU A 143 0.34 19.80 -20.11
N LEU A 144 0.66 18.55 -20.48
CA LEU A 144 1.75 18.28 -21.41
C LEU A 144 1.49 18.90 -22.79
N ARG A 145 0.25 18.81 -23.29
CA ARG A 145 -0.15 19.45 -24.57
C ARG A 145 0.03 20.96 -24.54
N ASP A 146 -0.28 21.60 -23.41
CA ASP A 146 -0.13 23.05 -23.25
C ASP A 146 1.37 23.46 -23.19
N MET A 147 2.23 22.64 -22.56
CA MET A 147 3.67 22.88 -22.45
C MET A 147 4.45 22.63 -23.76
N GLU A 148 3.99 21.73 -24.62
CA GLU A 148 4.61 21.43 -25.92
C GLU A 148 4.68 22.63 -26.87
N LEU A 149 3.90 23.67 -26.61
CA LEU A 149 3.92 24.94 -27.35
C LEU A 149 5.11 25.84 -26.97
N SER A 150 5.94 25.45 -25.98
CA SER A 150 7.01 26.28 -25.41
C SER A 150 8.31 25.52 -25.07
N ASP A 151 8.72 24.51 -25.86
CA ASP A 151 9.84 23.58 -25.60
C ASP A 151 9.63 22.67 -24.37
N GLY A 152 8.80 21.63 -24.55
CA GLY A 152 8.31 20.74 -23.48
C GLY A 152 9.27 19.61 -23.01
N PRO A 153 8.94 18.94 -21.89
CA PRO A 153 9.77 17.89 -21.26
C PRO A 153 9.88 16.58 -22.07
N ASP A 154 10.94 15.83 -21.74
CA ASP A 154 11.47 14.60 -22.37
C ASP A 154 10.45 13.56 -22.85
N GLY A 155 10.82 12.81 -23.90
CA GLY A 155 10.06 11.66 -24.44
C GLY A 155 9.72 10.56 -23.42
N GLN A 156 10.30 10.61 -22.21
CA GLN A 156 9.94 9.74 -21.09
C GLN A 156 8.56 10.01 -20.51
N ALA A 157 8.17 11.27 -20.30
CA ALA A 157 6.85 11.60 -19.77
C ALA A 157 5.73 11.12 -20.72
N ARG A 158 5.93 11.33 -22.03
CA ARG A 158 5.03 10.80 -23.08
C ARG A 158 4.92 9.28 -23.03
N SER A 159 6.04 8.58 -22.88
CA SER A 159 6.04 7.11 -22.79
C SER A 159 5.30 6.61 -21.55
N LEU A 160 5.46 7.27 -20.41
CA LEU A 160 4.73 6.93 -19.17
C LEU A 160 3.22 7.14 -19.35
N LEU A 161 2.82 8.29 -19.90
CA LEU A 161 1.40 8.60 -20.13
C LEU A 161 0.74 7.62 -21.08
N ALA A 162 1.40 7.26 -22.18
CA ALA A 162 0.86 6.28 -23.12
C ALA A 162 0.62 4.91 -22.45
N ALA A 163 1.57 4.43 -21.66
CA ALA A 163 1.44 3.15 -20.95
C ALA A 163 0.40 3.20 -19.83
N LEU A 164 0.28 4.33 -19.12
CA LEU A 164 -0.70 4.50 -18.05
C LEU A 164 -2.12 4.61 -18.59
N ASP A 165 -2.31 5.34 -19.68
CA ASP A 165 -3.60 5.45 -20.35
C ASP A 165 -4.06 4.05 -20.76
N GLU A 166 -3.22 3.31 -21.48
CA GLU A 166 -3.50 1.94 -21.90
C GLU A 166 -3.93 1.02 -20.74
N GLU A 167 -3.20 1.02 -19.63
CA GLU A 167 -3.49 0.23 -18.43
C GLU A 167 -4.81 0.64 -17.73
N LEU A 168 -5.27 1.88 -17.93
CA LEU A 168 -6.45 2.47 -17.29
C LEU A 168 -7.65 2.63 -18.24
N LEU A 169 -7.52 2.27 -19.53
CA LEU A 169 -8.56 2.40 -20.56
C LEU A 169 -9.78 1.49 -20.35
N ALA A 170 -9.68 0.48 -19.47
CA ALA A 170 -10.70 -0.55 -19.33
C ALA A 170 -12.09 0.03 -18.98
N PRO A 171 -13.19 -0.52 -19.55
CA PRO A 171 -14.54 -0.07 -19.25
C PRO A 171 -14.83 -0.07 -17.74
N SER A 172 -15.56 0.95 -17.31
CA SER A 172 -15.95 1.16 -15.91
C SER A 172 -17.18 0.35 -15.49
N ASP A 173 -17.72 -0.50 -16.36
CA ASP A 173 -18.86 -1.39 -16.07
C ASP A 173 -18.51 -2.81 -16.54
N GLY A 174 -18.98 -3.82 -15.80
CA GLY A 174 -18.76 -5.23 -16.06
C GLY A 174 -17.76 -5.91 -15.13
N PHE A 175 -17.58 -7.20 -15.36
CA PHE A 175 -16.65 -8.07 -14.63
C PHE A 175 -15.32 -8.17 -15.38
N LYS A 176 -14.20 -8.07 -14.65
CA LYS A 176 -12.85 -8.20 -15.20
C LYS A 176 -11.96 -8.95 -14.20
N VAL A 177 -11.29 -10.01 -14.66
CA VAL A 177 -10.14 -10.59 -13.95
C VAL A 177 -8.97 -9.67 -14.24
N GLU A 178 -8.48 -8.93 -13.25
CA GLU A 178 -7.45 -7.91 -13.47
C GLU A 178 -6.06 -8.51 -13.58
N THR A 179 -5.68 -9.35 -12.61
CA THR A 179 -4.34 -9.96 -12.60
C THR A 179 -4.38 -11.41 -12.17
N VAL A 180 -3.43 -12.18 -12.71
CA VAL A 180 -3.07 -13.52 -12.22
C VAL A 180 -1.56 -13.53 -12.05
N TYR A 181 -1.06 -13.97 -10.90
CA TYR A 181 0.37 -13.97 -10.65
C TYR A 181 0.83 -15.20 -9.87
N ALA A 182 2.10 -15.54 -10.07
CA ALA A 182 2.83 -16.51 -9.29
C ALA A 182 4.14 -15.90 -8.81
N ARG A 183 4.43 -16.01 -7.51
CA ARG A 183 5.67 -15.57 -6.88
C ARG A 183 6.37 -16.77 -6.25
N ALA A 184 7.67 -16.88 -6.46
CA ALA A 184 8.52 -17.81 -5.73
C ALA A 184 9.64 -17.01 -5.04
N GLY A 185 9.86 -17.31 -3.77
CA GLY A 185 10.81 -16.58 -2.93
C GLY A 185 11.62 -17.49 -2.03
N THR A 186 12.70 -16.95 -1.48
CA THR A 186 13.49 -17.63 -0.47
C THR A 186 14.23 -16.64 0.44
N ILE A 187 14.35 -17.00 1.72
CA ILE A 187 15.28 -16.38 2.66
C ILE A 187 16.33 -17.41 3.06
N ALA A 188 17.57 -17.21 2.58
CA ALA A 188 18.71 -18.05 2.88
C ALA A 188 19.52 -17.45 4.05
N GLY A 189 19.21 -17.90 5.26
CA GLY A 189 19.82 -17.46 6.51
C GLY A 189 18.77 -17.21 7.60
N PRO A 190 19.17 -16.77 8.80
CA PRO A 190 18.23 -16.31 9.83
C PRO A 190 17.36 -15.15 9.30
N ALA A 191 16.06 -15.21 9.55
CA ALA A 191 15.10 -14.16 9.17
C ALA A 191 14.61 -13.43 10.42
N LEU A 192 14.45 -12.11 10.31
CA LEU A 192 13.68 -11.34 11.28
C LEU A 192 12.20 -11.44 10.89
N ALA A 193 11.36 -11.85 11.84
CA ALA A 193 9.95 -12.18 11.60
C ALA A 193 8.99 -11.59 12.65
N ASP A 194 9.46 -10.61 13.43
CA ASP A 194 8.67 -9.94 14.46
C ASP A 194 8.93 -8.43 14.36
N SER A 195 8.09 -7.78 13.55
CA SER A 195 8.21 -6.35 13.27
C SER A 195 8.02 -5.46 14.51
N PHE A 196 7.35 -5.95 15.55
CA PHE A 196 7.07 -5.18 16.75
C PHE A 196 8.30 -5.15 17.68
N HIS A 197 8.98 -6.28 17.83
CA HIS A 197 10.11 -6.40 18.76
C HIS A 197 11.48 -6.17 18.12
N ILE A 198 11.77 -6.82 17.01
CA ILE A 198 13.14 -6.99 16.48
C ILE A 198 13.27 -6.60 15.00
N GLY A 199 12.16 -6.26 14.35
CA GLY A 199 12.09 -5.92 12.94
C GLY A 199 11.75 -7.11 12.04
N GLN A 200 11.86 -6.90 10.73
CA GLN A 200 11.47 -7.87 9.72
C GLN A 200 12.39 -7.81 8.49
N THR A 201 12.68 -8.97 7.91
CA THR A 201 13.58 -9.06 6.75
C THR A 201 12.91 -8.54 5.46
N TRP A 202 11.65 -8.93 5.19
CA TRP A 202 10.84 -8.35 4.12
C TRP A 202 9.75 -7.48 4.72
N TRP A 203 9.89 -6.18 4.54
CA TRP A 203 8.97 -5.16 5.04
C TRP A 203 8.05 -4.71 3.91
N ASN A 204 6.91 -4.11 4.27
CA ASN A 204 5.91 -3.64 3.30
C ASN A 204 5.44 -4.76 2.33
N ASP A 205 5.26 -5.98 2.85
CA ASP A 205 4.82 -7.17 2.08
C ASP A 205 3.50 -7.77 2.62
N TYR A 206 2.54 -6.90 2.99
CA TYR A 206 1.16 -7.26 3.36
C TYR A 206 1.04 -8.25 4.53
N GLY A 207 1.91 -8.11 5.54
CA GLY A 207 1.96 -9.02 6.69
C GLY A 207 2.10 -10.49 6.31
N ARG A 208 2.84 -10.80 5.23
CA ARG A 208 3.18 -12.18 4.88
C ARG A 208 4.19 -12.69 5.91
N GLN A 209 3.84 -13.80 6.55
CA GLN A 209 4.71 -14.42 7.56
C GLN A 209 5.98 -14.92 6.90
N LEU A 210 7.11 -14.44 7.43
CA LEU A 210 8.43 -14.73 6.91
C LEU A 210 9.09 -15.82 7.74
N GLY A 211 9.90 -16.63 7.08
CA GLY A 211 10.74 -17.62 7.72
C GLY A 211 11.92 -17.96 6.84
N ARG A 212 12.95 -18.55 7.45
CA ARG A 212 14.06 -19.13 6.70
C ARG A 212 13.53 -20.27 5.83
N GLY A 213 13.82 -20.23 4.54
CA GLY A 213 13.39 -21.24 3.57
C GLY A 213 12.70 -20.61 2.36
N SER A 214 12.06 -21.46 1.55
CA SER A 214 11.37 -21.04 0.34
C SER A 214 9.87 -20.83 0.56
N ASP A 215 9.33 -19.79 -0.06
CA ASP A 215 7.90 -19.51 -0.13
C ASP A 215 7.40 -19.53 -1.58
N ALA A 216 6.11 -19.80 -1.74
CA ALA A 216 5.44 -19.73 -3.04
C ALA A 216 4.05 -19.12 -2.87
N ILE A 217 3.65 -18.28 -3.82
CA ILE A 217 2.36 -17.62 -3.83
C ILE A 217 1.75 -17.73 -5.22
N ALA A 218 0.46 -18.06 -5.28
CA ALA A 218 -0.37 -17.89 -6.46
C ALA A 218 -1.51 -16.94 -6.12
N GLY A 219 -1.69 -15.89 -6.91
CA GLY A 219 -2.70 -14.87 -6.65
C GLY A 219 -3.55 -14.55 -7.87
N VAL A 220 -4.76 -14.09 -7.60
CA VAL A 220 -5.71 -13.60 -8.61
C VAL A 220 -6.41 -12.37 -8.07
N SER A 221 -6.61 -11.36 -8.91
CA SER A 221 -7.49 -10.23 -8.60
C SER A 221 -8.59 -10.08 -9.63
N MET A 222 -9.78 -9.71 -9.16
CA MET A 222 -10.98 -9.54 -9.95
C MET A 222 -11.71 -8.28 -9.49
N ARG A 223 -12.33 -7.60 -10.44
CA ARG A 223 -13.25 -6.51 -10.15
C ARG A 223 -14.57 -6.70 -10.86
N TRP A 224 -15.61 -6.17 -10.23
CA TRP A 224 -16.90 -5.99 -10.85
C TRP A 224 -17.38 -4.58 -10.55
N THR A 225 -17.81 -3.87 -11.58
CA THR A 225 -18.37 -2.53 -11.45
C THR A 225 -19.69 -2.48 -12.19
N HIS A 226 -20.70 -1.81 -11.62
CA HIS A 226 -22.01 -1.64 -12.25
C HIS A 226 -22.66 -0.33 -11.82
N GLY A 227 -22.65 0.66 -12.72
CA GLY A 227 -22.98 2.04 -12.37
C GLY A 227 -22.17 2.46 -11.15
N ARG A 228 -22.85 2.82 -10.05
CA ARG A 228 -22.23 3.24 -8.79
C ARG A 228 -21.65 2.13 -7.92
N PHE A 229 -22.04 0.89 -8.16
CA PHE A 229 -21.64 -0.23 -7.32
C PHE A 229 -20.31 -0.81 -7.81
N PHE A 230 -19.47 -1.22 -6.86
CA PHE A 230 -18.23 -1.91 -7.17
C PHE A 230 -17.96 -3.02 -6.18
N PHE A 231 -17.19 -4.00 -6.63
CA PHE A 231 -16.69 -5.13 -5.86
C PHE A 231 -15.27 -5.43 -6.31
N TYR A 232 -14.42 -5.76 -5.35
CA TYR A 232 -13.03 -6.12 -5.57
C TYR A 232 -12.65 -7.33 -4.72
N ASP A 233 -11.96 -8.28 -5.34
CA ASP A 233 -11.46 -9.49 -4.70
C ASP A 233 -10.04 -9.77 -5.17
N ARG A 234 -9.09 -9.78 -4.23
CA ARG A 234 -7.70 -10.18 -4.44
C ARG A 234 -7.38 -11.30 -3.48
N GLN A 235 -7.18 -12.51 -4.01
CA GLN A 235 -6.90 -13.70 -3.21
C GLN A 235 -5.52 -14.26 -3.47
N GLU A 236 -4.96 -14.93 -2.45
CA GLU A 236 -3.70 -15.65 -2.55
C GLU A 236 -3.80 -17.04 -1.93
N GLY A 237 -3.32 -18.04 -2.67
CA GLY A 237 -2.80 -19.28 -2.13
C GLY A 237 -1.33 -19.10 -1.79
N GLN A 238 -0.94 -19.36 -0.55
CA GLN A 238 0.41 -19.14 -0.04
C GLN A 238 0.95 -20.44 0.57
N TYR A 239 2.18 -20.79 0.21
CA TYR A 239 3.00 -21.77 0.90
C TYR A 239 4.17 -21.03 1.57
N GLY A 240 4.33 -21.21 2.87
CA GLY A 240 5.40 -20.59 3.65
C GLY A 240 6.26 -21.63 4.37
N PRO A 241 7.55 -21.35 4.63
CA PRO A 241 8.48 -22.30 5.24
C PRO A 241 8.25 -22.54 6.74
N GLY A 242 7.29 -21.85 7.36
CA GLY A 242 7.05 -21.89 8.81
C GLY A 242 7.84 -20.84 9.58
N ALA A 243 7.94 -21.00 10.89
CA ALA A 243 8.62 -20.06 11.79
C ALA A 243 9.60 -20.80 12.72
N ALA A 244 10.71 -20.15 13.06
CA ALA A 244 11.69 -20.69 14.00
C ALA A 244 11.08 -20.85 15.41
N ALA A 245 11.66 -21.74 16.21
CA ALA A 245 11.31 -21.88 17.61
C ALA A 245 11.71 -20.61 18.39
N ILE A 246 10.85 -20.16 19.32
CA ILE A 246 11.21 -19.12 20.28
C ILE A 246 11.75 -19.82 21.52
N ASN A 247 13.01 -19.55 21.87
CA ASN A 247 13.63 -20.12 23.06
C ASN A 247 13.24 -19.35 24.34
N ALA A 248 13.58 -19.89 25.51
CA ALA A 248 13.21 -19.29 26.79
C ALA A 248 13.79 -17.88 26.99
N SER A 249 15.03 -17.62 26.55
CA SER A 249 15.65 -16.29 26.63
C SER A 249 14.97 -15.26 25.71
N GLN A 250 14.57 -15.66 24.51
CA GLN A 250 13.83 -14.79 23.58
C GLN A 250 12.44 -14.46 24.10
N ALA A 251 11.72 -15.47 24.63
CA ALA A 251 10.44 -15.26 25.27
C ALA A 251 10.54 -14.32 26.48
N GLN A 252 11.59 -14.47 27.29
CA GLN A 252 11.86 -13.56 28.41
C GLN A 252 12.20 -12.14 27.93
N LEU A 253 12.95 -11.99 26.83
CA LEU A 253 13.22 -10.69 26.22
C LEU A 253 11.91 -10.01 25.79
N PHE A 254 11.05 -10.69 25.00
CA PHE A 254 9.78 -10.10 24.55
C PHE A 254 8.87 -9.72 25.73
N THR A 255 8.82 -10.56 26.76
CA THR A 255 8.13 -10.24 28.02
C THR A 255 8.65 -8.95 28.64
N GLN A 256 9.96 -8.71 28.65
CA GLN A 256 10.56 -7.48 29.19
C GLN A 256 10.31 -6.26 28.30
N LEU A 257 10.34 -6.43 26.98
CA LEU A 257 10.09 -5.33 26.02
C LEU A 257 8.65 -4.83 26.08
N ASP A 258 7.70 -5.69 26.43
CA ASP A 258 6.28 -5.35 26.56
C ASP A 258 5.87 -4.96 27.99
N MET A 259 6.82 -4.95 28.93
CA MET A 259 6.62 -4.41 30.26
C MET A 259 6.83 -2.89 30.27
N MET A 260 5.77 -2.15 30.58
CA MET A 260 5.87 -0.70 30.80
C MET A 260 6.10 -0.37 32.27
N SER A 261 7.10 0.48 32.51
CA SER A 261 7.46 0.94 33.84
C SER A 261 6.31 1.73 34.47
N GLY A 262 5.93 1.38 35.70
CA GLY A 262 4.85 2.06 36.40
C GLY A 262 3.46 1.85 35.80
N ASN A 263 3.26 0.86 34.91
CA ASN A 263 1.95 0.56 34.35
C ASN A 263 0.94 0.25 35.48
N PRO A 264 -0.12 1.05 35.63
CA PRO A 264 -1.13 0.84 36.68
C PRO A 264 -2.02 -0.38 36.40
N VAL A 265 -1.98 -0.93 35.18
CA VAL A 265 -2.67 -2.15 34.81
C VAL A 265 -1.70 -3.33 34.93
N PRO A 266 -2.04 -4.39 35.70
CA PRO A 266 -1.20 -5.58 35.79
C PRO A 266 -1.02 -6.20 34.40
N SER A 267 0.21 -6.19 33.88
CA SER A 267 0.51 -6.79 32.57
C SER A 267 0.40 -8.31 32.65
N PRO A 268 -0.50 -8.96 31.86
CA PRO A 268 -0.51 -10.40 31.72
C PRO A 268 0.47 -10.90 30.64
N ALA A 269 1.30 -10.01 30.06
CA ALA A 269 2.14 -10.31 28.91
C ALA A 269 3.36 -11.17 29.28
N THR A 270 3.13 -12.44 29.59
CA THR A 270 4.20 -13.43 29.67
C THR A 270 4.24 -14.20 28.35
N PHE A 271 5.33 -14.04 27.61
CA PHE A 271 5.64 -14.87 26.46
C PHE A 271 6.26 -16.18 26.94
N TYR A 272 5.94 -17.27 26.24
CA TYR A 272 6.48 -18.59 26.52
C TYR A 272 7.34 -19.07 25.37
N ALA A 273 8.31 -19.93 25.68
CA ALA A 273 9.06 -20.65 24.65
C ALA A 273 8.08 -21.47 23.79
N THR A 274 8.26 -21.42 22.48
CA THR A 274 7.42 -22.12 21.52
C THR A 274 8.26 -23.03 20.63
N ALA A 275 7.69 -24.16 20.23
CA ALA A 275 8.30 -25.01 19.22
C ALA A 275 8.27 -24.33 17.85
N ALA A 276 9.21 -24.71 16.98
CA ALA A 276 9.22 -24.27 15.60
C ALA A 276 7.89 -24.62 14.92
N GLN A 277 7.34 -23.69 14.16
CA GLN A 277 6.13 -23.92 13.38
C GLN A 277 6.52 -24.56 12.05
N PRO A 278 5.88 -25.68 11.66
CA PRO A 278 6.18 -26.33 10.39
C PRO A 278 5.75 -25.45 9.20
N ALA A 279 6.25 -25.81 8.01
CA ALA A 279 5.76 -25.23 6.77
C ALA A 279 4.25 -25.41 6.66
N TYR A 280 3.58 -24.41 6.08
CA TYR A 280 2.13 -24.38 5.98
C TYR A 280 1.69 -23.91 4.60
N ALA A 281 0.52 -24.38 4.19
CA ALA A 281 -0.22 -23.84 3.06
C ALA A 281 -1.50 -23.18 3.57
N ARG A 282 -1.84 -22.01 3.05
CA ARG A 282 -3.09 -21.30 3.37
C ARG A 282 -3.63 -20.58 2.16
N GLN A 283 -4.94 -20.41 2.10
CA GLN A 283 -5.59 -19.43 1.23
C GLN A 283 -6.04 -18.25 2.10
N ARG A 284 -5.86 -17.03 1.61
CA ARG A 284 -6.45 -15.83 2.23
C ARG A 284 -6.81 -14.78 1.18
N PRO A 285 -7.88 -14.00 1.37
CA PRO A 285 -8.05 -12.74 0.67
C PRO A 285 -6.97 -11.77 1.18
N LEU A 286 -6.29 -11.04 0.31
CA LEU A 286 -5.56 -9.83 0.69
C LEU A 286 -6.54 -8.66 0.82
N GLU A 287 -7.33 -8.45 -0.23
CA GLU A 287 -8.39 -7.45 -0.27
C GLU A 287 -9.68 -8.15 -0.71
N LEU A 288 -10.80 -7.80 -0.08
CA LEU A 288 -12.12 -8.34 -0.40
C LEU A 288 -13.17 -7.37 0.09
N TYR A 289 -13.70 -6.53 -0.80
CA TYR A 289 -14.59 -5.46 -0.41
C TYR A 289 -15.60 -5.11 -1.51
N ALA A 290 -16.67 -4.43 -1.09
CA ALA A 290 -17.68 -3.88 -1.97
C ALA A 290 -18.02 -2.45 -1.53
N GLY A 291 -18.52 -1.65 -2.46
CA GLY A 291 -18.90 -0.29 -2.14
C GLY A 291 -19.82 0.38 -3.16
N ILE A 292 -20.09 1.64 -2.87
CA ILE A 292 -20.94 2.53 -3.66
C ILE A 292 -20.27 3.90 -3.80
N ALA A 293 -20.15 4.37 -5.04
CA ALA A 293 -19.67 5.70 -5.38
C ALA A 293 -20.82 6.72 -5.48
N PHE A 294 -20.59 7.94 -5.03
CA PHE A 294 -21.52 9.06 -5.11
C PHE A 294 -20.85 10.42 -4.89
N GLY A 295 -21.02 11.33 -5.86
CA GLY A 295 -20.60 12.72 -5.72
C GLY A 295 -19.11 12.90 -5.47
N GLY A 296 -18.27 12.04 -6.06
CA GLY A 296 -16.81 12.03 -5.88
C GLY A 296 -16.37 11.47 -4.53
N ASN A 297 -17.23 10.68 -3.88
CA ASN A 297 -16.95 9.97 -2.64
C ASN A 297 -17.39 8.51 -2.77
N GLU A 298 -16.81 7.63 -1.96
CA GLU A 298 -17.23 6.24 -1.85
C GLU A 298 -17.53 5.85 -0.41
N LEU A 299 -18.49 4.93 -0.27
CA LEU A 299 -18.67 4.15 0.95
C LEU A 299 -18.39 2.69 0.62
N SER A 300 -17.36 2.11 1.23
CA SER A 300 -16.93 0.73 1.03
C SER A 300 -16.85 -0.04 2.34
N PHE A 301 -17.05 -1.35 2.28
CA PHE A 301 -16.90 -2.25 3.41
C PHE A 301 -16.22 -3.55 2.99
N GLY A 302 -15.38 -4.07 3.86
CA GLY A 302 -14.69 -5.34 3.65
C GLY A 302 -13.26 -5.29 4.12
N LYS A 303 -12.42 -6.14 3.55
CA LYS A 303 -11.00 -6.18 3.84
C LYS A 303 -10.25 -5.27 2.87
N GLN A 304 -9.68 -4.19 3.37
CA GLN A 304 -9.19 -3.07 2.56
C GLN A 304 -7.82 -2.61 3.04
N GLU A 305 -6.91 -2.34 2.10
CA GLU A 305 -5.58 -1.79 2.37
C GLU A 305 -5.67 -0.28 2.70
N LEU A 306 -4.76 0.19 3.57
CA LEU A 306 -4.65 1.60 3.95
C LEU A 306 -3.18 2.02 3.90
N TYR A 307 -2.90 3.12 3.21
CA TYR A 307 -1.55 3.69 3.11
C TYR A 307 -1.61 5.20 3.27
N TRP A 308 -1.29 5.69 4.46
CA TRP A 308 -1.62 7.05 4.89
C TRP A 308 -0.41 7.94 5.13
N GLY A 309 0.31 8.27 4.07
CA GLY A 309 1.44 9.20 4.11
C GLY A 309 2.26 9.14 2.82
N PRO A 310 3.25 10.02 2.64
CA PRO A 310 4.03 10.15 1.41
C PRO A 310 5.22 9.18 1.29
N GLY A 311 5.82 8.76 2.41
CA GLY A 311 7.06 7.96 2.44
C GLY A 311 6.91 6.54 1.86
N THR A 312 8.03 5.87 1.59
CA THR A 312 8.07 4.50 1.05
C THR A 312 8.70 3.45 1.96
N MET A 313 9.38 3.88 3.01
CA MET A 313 9.68 3.05 4.18
C MET A 313 8.40 2.64 4.95
N GLY A 314 7.29 3.33 4.67
CA GLY A 314 5.95 3.03 5.19
C GLY A 314 5.45 4.15 6.11
N PRO A 315 4.25 4.71 5.90
CA PRO A 315 3.73 5.76 6.77
C PRO A 315 3.58 5.31 8.23
N TRP A 316 3.60 6.27 9.16
CA TRP A 316 3.55 5.93 10.59
C TRP A 316 2.20 5.37 11.05
N SER A 317 1.10 5.89 10.52
CA SER A 317 -0.24 5.47 10.94
C SER A 317 -0.68 4.15 10.31
N PHE A 318 -0.71 4.07 8.98
CA PHE A 318 -1.11 2.88 8.23
C PHE A 318 -0.26 2.72 6.97
N SER A 319 0.27 1.53 6.79
CA SER A 319 1.09 1.12 5.66
C SER A 319 0.74 -0.31 5.24
N MET A 320 1.36 -0.77 4.15
CA MET A 320 1.26 -2.16 3.68
C MET A 320 2.18 -3.12 4.46
N ASN A 321 2.70 -2.71 5.61
CA ASN A 321 3.58 -3.52 6.43
C ASN A 321 2.82 -4.67 7.13
N ALA A 322 1.59 -4.38 7.56
CA ALA A 322 0.68 -5.38 8.08
C ALA A 322 -0.29 -5.90 7.02
N GLU A 323 -1.00 -6.97 7.35
CA GLU A 323 -2.09 -7.44 6.49
C GLU A 323 -3.25 -6.43 6.51
N PRO A 324 -3.94 -6.18 5.38
CA PRO A 324 -5.18 -5.42 5.36
C PRO A 324 -6.18 -5.91 6.41
N ASN A 325 -6.92 -4.98 6.99
CA ASN A 325 -7.91 -5.29 8.03
C ASN A 325 -9.34 -5.15 7.49
N TYR A 326 -10.30 -5.69 8.23
CA TYR A 326 -11.72 -5.53 7.89
C TYR A 326 -12.20 -4.18 8.43
N ASN A 327 -12.69 -3.31 7.54
CA ASN A 327 -13.15 -1.98 7.87
C ASN A 327 -14.34 -1.52 7.01
N LEU A 328 -15.03 -0.51 7.53
CA LEU A 328 -15.95 0.37 6.82
C LEU A 328 -15.18 1.65 6.51
N ARG A 329 -15.17 2.09 5.25
CA ARG A 329 -14.44 3.27 4.78
C ARG A 329 -15.38 4.23 4.04
N PHE A 330 -15.39 5.49 4.45
CA PHE A 330 -16.00 6.59 3.73
C PHE A 330 -14.90 7.56 3.29
N GLU A 331 -14.72 7.73 1.98
CA GLU A 331 -13.56 8.43 1.43
C GLU A 331 -13.93 9.32 0.25
N ALA A 332 -13.21 10.43 0.10
CA ALA A 332 -13.18 11.20 -1.14
C ALA A 332 -12.35 10.45 -2.21
N GLU A 333 -13.01 9.98 -3.26
CA GLU A 333 -12.37 9.26 -4.37
C GLU A 333 -11.37 10.15 -5.11
N ARG A 334 -11.67 11.45 -5.20
CA ARG A 334 -10.86 12.47 -5.88
C ARG A 334 -10.74 13.75 -5.05
N PRO A 335 -9.78 14.63 -5.37
CA PRO A 335 -9.72 15.97 -4.79
C PRO A 335 -11.01 16.77 -5.00
N HIS A 336 -11.55 17.33 -3.92
CA HIS A 336 -12.68 18.26 -3.93
C HIS A 336 -12.18 19.70 -3.80
N PRO A 337 -12.72 20.67 -4.56
CA PRO A 337 -12.34 22.07 -4.38
C PRO A 337 -12.77 22.58 -3.01
N PHE A 338 -12.03 23.52 -2.43
CA PHE A 338 -12.51 24.19 -1.23
C PHE A 338 -13.88 24.86 -1.46
N PRO A 339 -14.88 24.64 -0.58
CA PRO A 339 -16.26 25.09 -0.84
C PRO A 339 -16.42 26.61 -1.04
N PHE A 340 -15.65 27.42 -0.32
CA PHE A 340 -15.78 28.88 -0.32
C PHE A 340 -14.66 29.60 -1.07
N VAL A 341 -13.53 28.92 -1.29
CA VAL A 341 -12.35 29.46 -1.97
C VAL A 341 -11.75 28.41 -2.92
N PRO A 342 -12.48 27.96 -3.97
CA PRO A 342 -12.04 26.89 -4.86
C PRO A 342 -10.67 27.14 -5.52
N SER A 343 -10.27 28.40 -5.66
CA SER A 343 -8.99 28.80 -6.25
C SER A 343 -7.79 28.57 -5.33
N TRP A 344 -8.00 28.42 -4.02
CA TRP A 344 -6.91 28.27 -3.04
C TRP A 344 -6.37 26.85 -2.99
N GLY A 345 -7.17 25.85 -3.39
CA GLY A 345 -6.78 24.47 -3.24
C GLY A 345 -7.93 23.47 -3.22
N SER A 346 -7.61 22.25 -2.81
CA SER A 346 -8.54 21.14 -2.71
C SER A 346 -8.35 20.36 -1.42
N TYR A 347 -9.34 19.54 -1.07
CA TYR A 347 -9.30 18.61 0.05
C TYR A 347 -9.70 17.20 -0.36
N ARG A 348 -9.18 16.22 0.38
CA ARG A 348 -9.67 14.84 0.45
C ARG A 348 -9.83 14.43 1.90
N PHE A 349 -10.60 13.38 2.13
CA PHE A 349 -10.75 12.81 3.45
C PHE A 349 -10.88 11.29 3.36
N SER A 350 -10.56 10.61 4.45
CA SER A 350 -10.80 9.18 4.63
C SER A 350 -11.23 8.92 6.07
N LEU A 351 -12.42 8.35 6.26
CA LEU A 351 -12.98 7.98 7.54
C LEU A 351 -13.11 6.47 7.58
N VAL A 352 -12.47 5.82 8.54
CA VAL A 352 -12.37 4.37 8.63
C VAL A 352 -12.79 3.90 10.01
N PHE A 353 -13.61 2.87 10.06
CA PHE A 353 -13.92 2.14 11.28
C PHE A 353 -13.69 0.66 11.05
N GLY A 354 -12.76 0.06 11.78
CA GLY A 354 -12.32 -1.30 11.51
C GLY A 354 -12.00 -2.11 12.74
N LYS A 355 -11.62 -3.37 12.48
CA LYS A 355 -11.25 -4.34 13.50
C LYS A 355 -9.83 -4.84 13.26
N LEU A 356 -9.02 -4.82 14.31
CA LEU A 356 -7.70 -5.43 14.28
C LEU A 356 -7.75 -6.87 14.78
N SER A 357 -6.81 -7.68 14.31
CA SER A 357 -6.73 -9.12 14.61
C SER A 357 -5.37 -9.48 15.18
N GLY A 358 -5.28 -10.62 15.87
CA GLY A 358 -4.03 -11.13 16.44
C GLY A 358 -3.49 -10.37 17.66
N HIS A 359 -4.24 -9.39 18.17
CA HIS A 359 -3.90 -8.76 19.44
C HIS A 359 -4.08 -9.72 20.61
N HIS A 360 -3.21 -9.59 21.60
CA HIS A 360 -3.24 -10.30 22.87
C HIS A 360 -3.79 -9.39 23.98
N PHE A 361 -3.54 -8.08 23.90
CA PHE A 361 -3.80 -7.15 25.00
C PHE A 361 -4.54 -5.90 24.51
N PRO A 362 -5.87 -5.82 24.67
CA PRO A 362 -6.80 -6.93 24.75
C PRO A 362 -7.00 -7.58 23.37
N ALA A 363 -7.44 -8.84 23.35
CA ALA A 363 -7.81 -9.48 22.10
C ALA A 363 -9.01 -8.80 21.41
N ARG A 364 -8.97 -8.74 20.07
CA ARG A 364 -10.03 -8.26 19.17
C ARG A 364 -10.42 -6.77 19.36
N PRO A 365 -9.46 -5.82 19.40
CA PRO A 365 -9.79 -4.41 19.48
C PRO A 365 -10.35 -3.90 18.15
N TYR A 366 -11.10 -2.81 18.25
CA TYR A 366 -11.56 -2.02 17.11
C TYR A 366 -10.71 -0.76 17.01
N TYR A 367 -10.81 -0.09 15.87
CA TYR A 367 -10.21 1.23 15.70
C TYR A 367 -11.15 2.14 14.91
N ASN A 368 -11.06 3.44 15.17
CA ASN A 368 -11.55 4.47 14.26
C ASN A 368 -10.36 5.31 13.79
N ALA A 369 -10.37 5.71 12.53
CA ALA A 369 -9.33 6.50 11.94
C ALA A 369 -9.91 7.53 10.98
N GLN A 370 -9.35 8.72 10.97
CA GLN A 370 -9.85 9.89 10.24
C GLN A 370 -8.65 10.61 9.68
N LYS A 371 -8.61 10.81 8.36
CA LYS A 371 -7.57 11.60 7.69
C LYS A 371 -8.23 12.69 6.88
N ALA A 372 -7.70 13.90 7.00
CA ALA A 372 -8.08 15.05 6.18
C ALA A 372 -6.82 15.56 5.49
N ASP A 373 -6.87 15.66 4.17
CA ASP A 373 -5.76 16.05 3.33
C ASP A 373 -6.11 17.31 2.55
N PHE A 374 -5.16 18.24 2.46
CA PHE A 374 -5.33 19.57 1.88
C PHE A 374 -4.17 19.89 0.95
N THR A 375 -4.49 20.30 -0.28
CA THR A 375 -3.50 20.84 -1.21
C THR A 375 -3.74 22.31 -1.45
N PHE A 376 -2.66 23.08 -1.52
CA PHE A 376 -2.69 24.54 -1.63
C PHE A 376 -2.00 25.03 -2.90
N GLY A 377 -2.43 26.21 -3.37
CA GLY A 377 -1.88 26.82 -4.59
C GLY A 377 -2.22 26.01 -5.84
N GLN A 378 -3.45 25.48 -5.89
CA GLN A 378 -3.92 24.55 -6.93
C GLN A 378 -3.07 23.27 -6.98
N GLY A 379 -2.59 22.82 -5.80
CA GLY A 379 -1.76 21.63 -5.62
C GLY A 379 -0.33 21.71 -6.17
N LYS A 380 0.09 22.89 -6.64
CA LYS A 380 1.43 23.08 -7.21
C LYS A 380 2.55 23.15 -6.19
N TYR A 381 2.26 23.41 -4.92
CA TYR A 381 3.30 23.81 -3.97
C TYR A 381 3.31 23.00 -2.68
N VAL A 382 2.16 22.80 -2.05
CA VAL A 382 2.09 22.23 -0.70
C VAL A 382 0.87 21.34 -0.57
N GLU A 383 1.10 20.11 -0.10
CA GLU A 383 0.12 19.18 0.44
C GLU A 383 0.39 19.08 1.95
N MET A 384 -0.66 19.12 2.75
CA MET A 384 -0.61 18.94 4.20
C MET A 384 -1.83 18.14 4.63
N SER A 385 -1.61 17.19 5.53
CA SER A 385 -2.68 16.32 6.00
C SER A 385 -2.58 16.11 7.51
N PHE A 386 -3.72 15.77 8.09
CA PHE A 386 -3.88 15.54 9.50
C PHE A 386 -4.61 14.24 9.69
N THR A 387 -4.06 13.35 10.51
CA THR A 387 -4.71 12.11 10.90
C THR A 387 -5.06 12.14 12.38
N ARG A 388 -6.21 11.56 12.69
CA ARG A 388 -6.60 11.20 14.04
C ARG A 388 -7.10 9.76 14.01
N TRP A 389 -6.51 8.89 14.81
CA TRP A 389 -7.03 7.54 14.96
C TRP A 389 -6.94 7.05 16.40
N SER A 390 -7.67 6.00 16.73
CA SER A 390 -7.64 5.44 18.07
C SER A 390 -8.08 3.99 18.09
N LEU A 391 -7.50 3.20 18.99
CA LEU A 391 -8.02 1.90 19.39
C LEU A 391 -9.12 2.08 20.45
N LEU A 392 -10.07 1.15 20.44
CA LEU A 392 -11.13 1.06 21.42
C LEU A 392 -11.64 -0.37 21.48
N TRP A 393 -12.31 -0.69 22.59
CA TRP A 393 -12.98 -1.97 22.79
C TRP A 393 -12.03 -3.18 22.72
N GLY A 394 -12.60 -4.37 22.82
CA GLY A 394 -11.86 -5.62 22.89
C GLY A 394 -12.38 -6.46 24.05
N VAL A 395 -11.78 -7.63 24.24
CA VAL A 395 -12.12 -8.49 25.38
C VAL A 395 -11.91 -7.71 26.69
N GLY A 396 -12.90 -7.75 27.57
CA GLY A 396 -12.88 -7.04 28.86
C GLY A 396 -13.31 -5.57 28.80
N HIS A 397 -13.62 -5.02 27.62
CA HIS A 397 -13.99 -3.60 27.46
C HIS A 397 -15.47 -3.43 27.04
N PRO A 398 -16.23 -2.52 27.69
CA PRO A 398 -17.62 -2.27 27.32
C PRO A 398 -17.78 -1.70 25.89
N MET A 399 -18.49 -2.42 25.03
CA MET A 399 -18.88 -1.93 23.69
C MET A 399 -20.20 -1.17 23.76
N THR A 400 -20.15 0.15 23.97
CA THR A 400 -21.36 1.01 24.09
C THR A 400 -21.31 2.21 23.15
N LEU A 401 -22.48 2.76 22.80
CA LEU A 401 -22.55 4.02 22.05
C LEU A 401 -21.89 5.19 22.81
N GLY A 402 -21.94 5.17 24.14
CA GLY A 402 -21.24 6.16 24.97
C GLY A 402 -19.72 6.10 24.79
N SER A 403 -19.12 4.91 24.92
CA SER A 403 -17.69 4.72 24.69
C SER A 403 -17.28 5.07 23.25
N LEU A 404 -18.10 4.75 22.24
CA LEU A 404 -17.83 5.14 20.85
C LEU A 404 -17.86 6.67 20.69
N TYR A 405 -18.87 7.33 21.27
CA TYR A 405 -18.95 8.79 21.24
C TYR A 405 -17.73 9.43 21.90
N HIS A 406 -17.34 8.98 23.10
CA HIS A 406 -16.15 9.48 23.79
C HIS A 406 -14.87 9.25 22.98
N ASN A 407 -14.70 8.06 22.39
CA ASN A 407 -13.59 7.76 21.50
C ASN A 407 -13.55 8.72 20.30
N LEU A 408 -14.69 9.03 19.67
CA LEU A 408 -14.77 9.93 18.52
C LEU A 408 -14.46 11.41 18.88
N VAL A 409 -14.93 11.90 20.04
CA VAL A 409 -14.92 13.35 20.33
C VAL A 409 -13.92 13.82 21.40
N SER A 410 -13.39 12.91 22.24
CA SER A 410 -12.41 13.29 23.28
C SER A 410 -11.15 13.90 22.64
N SER A 411 -10.31 14.59 23.40
CA SER A 411 -8.91 14.89 23.05
C SER A 411 -7.91 14.11 23.92
N ASN A 412 -8.41 13.45 24.97
CA ASN A 412 -7.64 12.76 25.99
C ASN A 412 -7.76 11.24 25.83
N SER A 413 -6.67 10.50 26.08
CA SER A 413 -6.61 9.03 26.07
C SER A 413 -7.04 8.42 27.41
N GLU A 414 -7.26 7.11 27.43
CA GLU A 414 -7.43 6.32 28.66
C GLU A 414 -6.31 6.59 29.69
N GLY A 415 -6.61 6.51 30.99
CA GLY A 415 -5.60 6.63 32.04
C GLY A 415 -5.17 8.06 32.37
N SER A 416 -5.58 9.06 31.58
CA SER A 416 -5.38 10.48 31.87
C SER A 416 -6.47 11.01 32.83
N GLN A 417 -7.57 11.53 32.29
CA GLN A 417 -8.76 11.97 33.03
C GLN A 417 -9.80 10.84 33.19
N TYR A 418 -9.64 9.76 32.42
CA TYR A 418 -10.53 8.59 32.44
C TYR A 418 -9.87 7.45 33.20
N GLY A 419 -10.61 6.83 34.13
CA GLY A 419 -10.14 5.61 34.80
C GLY A 419 -10.03 4.44 33.81
N TYR A 420 -9.04 3.58 34.04
CA TYR A 420 -8.83 2.38 33.23
C TYR A 420 -10.07 1.46 33.21
N PHE A 421 -10.39 0.87 32.05
CA PHE A 421 -11.52 -0.02 31.82
C PHE A 421 -12.91 0.59 32.13
N ASN A 422 -12.99 1.92 32.25
CA ASN A 422 -14.25 2.60 32.54
C ASN A 422 -15.19 2.57 31.32
N ARG A 423 -16.51 2.61 31.55
CA ARG A 423 -17.50 2.74 30.47
C ARG A 423 -17.37 4.03 29.66
N THR A 424 -16.75 5.06 30.23
CA THR A 424 -16.46 6.34 29.55
C THR A 424 -15.07 6.39 28.93
N ASP A 425 -14.33 5.28 28.96
CA ASP A 425 -12.99 5.19 28.39
C ASP A 425 -13.01 5.52 26.88
N PRO A 426 -12.26 6.55 26.44
CA PRO A 426 -12.11 6.90 25.04
C PRO A 426 -11.11 6.01 24.30
N GLY A 427 -10.43 5.08 24.97
CA GLY A 427 -9.40 4.19 24.41
C GLY A 427 -8.07 4.90 24.15
N ASP A 428 -7.25 4.26 23.33
CA ASP A 428 -5.88 4.68 23.02
C ASP A 428 -5.84 5.51 21.74
N ARG A 429 -5.41 6.77 21.82
CA ARG A 429 -5.57 7.76 20.75
C ARG A 429 -4.26 8.19 20.17
N LYS A 430 -4.31 8.58 18.90
CA LYS A 430 -3.14 8.83 18.06
C LYS A 430 -3.43 9.95 17.09
N SER A 431 -2.40 10.70 16.76
CA SER A 431 -2.44 11.76 15.76
C SER A 431 -1.26 11.64 14.81
N ASP A 432 -1.39 12.27 13.66
CA ASP A 432 -0.38 12.25 12.61
C ASP A 432 -0.43 13.57 11.83
N PHE A 433 0.71 14.01 11.33
CA PHE A 433 0.84 15.13 10.43
C PHE A 433 1.84 14.78 9.33
N ASP A 434 1.38 14.88 8.09
CA ASP A 434 2.20 14.67 6.92
C ASP A 434 2.12 15.84 5.95
N MET A 435 3.23 16.09 5.26
CA MET A 435 3.35 17.18 4.30
C MET A 435 4.19 16.76 3.10
N ARG A 436 3.88 17.34 1.95
CA ARG A 436 4.66 17.19 0.71
C ARG A 436 4.77 18.54 0.02
N VAL A 437 5.98 18.89 -0.41
CA VAL A 437 6.30 20.18 -1.02
C VAL A 437 7.05 19.96 -2.32
N HIS A 438 6.52 20.53 -3.41
CA HIS A 438 7.28 20.68 -4.67
C HIS A 438 8.21 21.87 -4.52
N VAL A 439 9.52 21.63 -4.56
CA VAL A 439 10.51 22.65 -4.19
C VAL A 439 10.46 23.82 -5.18
N PRO A 440 10.19 25.07 -4.76
CA PRO A 440 10.13 26.21 -5.67
C PRO A 440 11.43 26.36 -6.48
N GLY A 441 11.31 26.58 -7.80
CA GLY A 441 12.45 26.64 -8.72
C GLY A 441 12.99 25.26 -9.16
N LEU A 442 12.69 24.20 -8.43
CA LEU A 442 13.02 22.80 -8.76
C LEU A 442 11.78 21.91 -8.82
N SER A 443 10.59 22.50 -8.97
CA SER A 443 9.29 21.82 -8.81
C SER A 443 8.99 20.80 -9.91
N HIS A 444 9.81 20.77 -10.96
CA HIS A 444 9.80 19.80 -12.07
C HIS A 444 10.80 18.64 -11.85
N LEU A 445 11.53 18.63 -10.73
CA LEU A 445 12.57 17.66 -10.43
C LEU A 445 12.44 17.10 -9.01
N LEU A 446 12.18 17.96 -8.03
CA LEU A 446 12.37 17.66 -6.61
C LEU A 446 11.11 17.89 -5.80
N THR A 447 10.73 16.85 -5.08
CA THR A 447 9.71 16.88 -4.04
C THR A 447 10.37 16.52 -2.70
N ILE A 448 10.04 17.25 -1.64
CA ILE A 448 10.39 16.89 -0.26
C ILE A 448 9.11 16.57 0.52
N TYR A 449 9.20 15.69 1.49
CA TYR A 449 8.05 15.29 2.30
C TYR A 449 8.46 14.91 3.71
N ALA A 450 7.49 14.96 4.61
CA ALA A 450 7.61 14.53 5.98
C ALA A 450 6.31 13.86 6.43
N ASP A 451 6.43 12.92 7.35
CA ASP A 451 5.35 12.21 8.03
C ASP A 451 5.73 12.13 9.52
N ALA A 452 4.84 12.55 10.40
CA ALA A 452 5.06 12.62 11.84
C ALA A 452 3.87 12.04 12.58
N PHE A 453 4.14 11.36 13.69
CA PHE A 453 3.13 10.60 14.43
C PHE A 453 3.15 10.95 15.92
N ALA A 454 2.05 10.80 16.63
CA ALA A 454 2.03 10.98 18.07
C ALA A 454 1.00 10.09 18.76
N ASP A 455 1.37 9.57 19.92
CA ASP A 455 0.47 8.83 20.82
C ASP A 455 -0.15 9.75 21.89
N ASP A 456 0.58 10.74 22.42
CA ASP A 456 0.11 11.57 23.53
C ASP A 456 -0.24 13.01 23.15
N GLU A 457 0.21 13.45 21.97
CA GLU A 457 -0.01 14.80 21.47
C GLU A 457 -1.28 14.87 20.61
N VAL A 458 -2.02 15.98 20.72
CA VAL A 458 -3.19 16.23 19.86
C VAL A 458 -2.78 16.36 18.41
N ASN A 459 -1.61 16.97 18.15
CA ASN A 459 -0.99 17.07 16.85
C ASN A 459 0.54 16.95 17.00
N PRO A 460 1.24 16.17 16.15
CA PRO A 460 2.69 16.03 16.27
C PRO A 460 3.47 17.34 16.16
N ILE A 461 2.91 18.34 15.45
CA ILE A 461 3.56 19.65 15.29
C ILE A 461 3.55 20.51 16.56
N ASP A 462 2.73 20.17 17.57
CA ASP A 462 2.68 20.88 18.85
C ASP A 462 3.94 20.61 19.70
N ALA A 463 4.55 19.44 19.52
CA ALA A 463 5.81 19.07 20.16
C ALA A 463 6.72 18.27 19.21
N PRO A 464 7.28 18.88 18.14
CA PRO A 464 8.05 18.20 17.11
C PRO A 464 9.25 17.39 17.62
N ARG A 465 9.79 17.74 18.79
CA ARG A 465 10.90 17.03 19.44
C ARG A 465 10.49 15.73 20.15
N ARG A 466 9.19 15.55 20.41
CA ARG A 466 8.61 14.45 21.21
C ARG A 466 7.92 13.38 20.37
N VAL A 467 8.15 13.36 19.06
CA VAL A 467 7.35 12.59 18.11
C VAL A 467 8.24 11.89 17.08
N PRO A 468 7.82 10.73 16.51
CA PRO A 468 8.50 10.12 15.39
C PRO A 468 8.39 10.99 14.14
N TRP A 469 9.40 10.89 13.29
CA TRP A 469 9.49 11.59 12.01
C TRP A 469 10.02 10.65 10.94
N ASP A 470 9.39 10.64 9.78
CA ASP A 470 9.91 10.10 8.53
C ASP A 470 10.01 11.25 7.54
N VAL A 471 11.22 11.63 7.17
CA VAL A 471 11.49 12.72 6.24
C VAL A 471 12.16 12.19 5.00
N GLY A 472 11.78 12.71 3.84
CA GLY A 472 12.37 12.25 2.61
C GLY A 472 12.36 13.27 1.49
N MET A 473 13.10 12.91 0.44
CA MET A 473 13.13 13.66 -0.80
C MET A 473 13.12 12.70 -1.98
N TYR A 474 12.44 13.11 -3.05
CA TYR A 474 12.35 12.40 -4.31
C TYR A 474 12.75 13.31 -5.46
N LEU A 475 13.79 12.88 -6.18
CA LEU A 475 14.30 13.51 -7.40
C LEU A 475 13.87 12.65 -8.59
N ALA A 476 12.85 13.10 -9.33
CA ALA A 476 12.27 12.35 -10.45
C ALA A 476 13.21 12.20 -11.67
N SER A 477 14.20 13.08 -11.76
CA SER A 477 15.20 13.09 -12.82
C SER A 477 16.48 13.72 -12.30
N VAL A 478 17.58 12.96 -12.29
CA VAL A 478 18.90 13.49 -11.98
C VAL A 478 19.38 14.39 -13.12
N PRO A 479 19.88 15.61 -12.85
CA PRO A 479 20.41 16.49 -13.89
C PRO A 479 21.44 15.79 -14.79
N GLY A 480 21.21 15.82 -16.10
CA GLY A 480 22.04 15.13 -17.10
C GLY A 480 21.76 13.63 -17.28
N LEU A 481 20.92 13.03 -16.44
CA LEU A 481 20.53 11.61 -16.49
C LEU A 481 18.99 11.49 -16.38
N PRO A 482 18.22 11.87 -17.42
CA PRO A 482 16.77 12.07 -17.31
C PRO A 482 15.98 10.82 -16.93
N LYS A 483 16.52 9.64 -17.24
CA LYS A 483 15.92 8.33 -16.92
C LYS A 483 16.22 7.83 -15.51
N LEU A 484 17.10 8.51 -14.78
CA LEU A 484 17.54 8.13 -13.45
C LEU A 484 16.80 8.95 -12.39
N ASP A 485 16.15 8.28 -11.45
CA ASP A 485 15.52 8.86 -10.27
C ASP A 485 16.32 8.54 -9.01
N PHE A 486 16.17 9.36 -7.99
CA PHE A 486 16.82 9.19 -6.69
C PHE A 486 15.86 9.50 -5.56
N ARG A 487 15.91 8.70 -4.49
CA ARG A 487 15.17 8.95 -3.26
C ARG A 487 16.04 8.70 -2.04
N LEU A 488 15.85 9.55 -1.03
CA LEU A 488 16.47 9.44 0.27
C LEU A 488 15.38 9.63 1.32
N GLU A 489 15.26 8.70 2.25
CA GLU A 489 14.33 8.74 3.39
C GLU A 489 15.10 8.51 4.69
N ALA A 490 14.67 9.17 5.76
CA ALA A 490 15.21 9.05 7.09
C ALA A 490 14.07 9.03 8.11
N ALA A 491 13.89 7.90 8.79
CA ALA A 491 12.87 7.68 9.78
C ALA A 491 13.47 7.59 11.19
N THR A 492 12.79 8.14 12.19
CA THR A 492 13.13 8.01 13.60
C THR A 492 11.86 7.84 14.41
N SER A 493 11.77 6.75 15.15
CA SER A 493 10.82 6.54 16.25
C SER A 493 11.49 6.65 17.62
N GLU A 494 12.79 6.94 17.67
CA GLU A 494 13.45 7.40 18.90
C GLU A 494 13.09 8.88 19.12
N GLU A 495 12.55 9.20 20.30
CA GLU A 495 12.21 10.58 20.66
C GLU A 495 13.47 11.47 20.69
N LEU A 496 13.38 12.69 20.15
CA LEU A 496 14.53 13.60 20.02
C LEU A 496 14.82 14.39 21.30
N SER A 497 13.83 14.66 22.15
CA SER A 497 14.06 15.36 23.43
C SER A 497 14.69 14.48 24.49
N GLN A 498 14.27 13.22 24.56
CA GLN A 498 14.72 12.23 25.52
C GLN A 498 14.43 10.85 24.94
N ASP A 499 15.41 9.95 25.01
CA ASP A 499 15.20 8.56 24.66
C ASP A 499 14.46 7.87 25.82
N GLU A 500 13.16 7.61 25.64
CA GLU A 500 12.30 6.86 26.57
C GLU A 500 12.31 5.35 26.30
N GLY A 501 13.24 4.88 25.46
CA GLY A 501 13.26 3.52 24.96
C GLY A 501 11.98 3.17 24.20
N GLY A 502 11.67 1.88 24.16
CA GLY A 502 10.44 1.38 23.53
C GLY A 502 9.16 1.58 24.33
N GLN A 503 9.11 2.51 25.30
CA GLN A 503 7.98 2.66 26.22
C GLN A 503 6.98 3.76 25.82
N ARG A 504 7.28 4.53 24.78
CA ARG A 504 6.44 5.66 24.37
C ARG A 504 5.60 5.38 23.13
N PHE A 505 6.27 5.13 22.00
CA PHE A 505 5.58 5.00 20.72
C PHE A 505 5.19 3.56 20.42
N PHE A 506 4.01 3.40 19.81
CA PHE A 506 3.45 2.11 19.37
C PHE A 506 3.03 1.17 20.51
N ILE A 507 3.10 1.61 21.77
CA ILE A 507 2.74 0.81 22.95
C ILE A 507 1.79 1.60 23.84
N ASN A 508 0.86 0.92 24.52
CA ASN A 508 -0.11 1.55 25.41
C ASN A 508 -0.39 0.70 26.66
N SER A 509 -0.80 1.34 27.76
CA SER A 509 -0.94 0.69 29.08
C SER A 509 -2.02 -0.36 29.14
N VAL A 510 -3.04 -0.23 28.30
CA VAL A 510 -4.13 -1.18 28.13
C VAL A 510 -3.98 -1.97 26.84
N TYR A 511 -3.65 -1.28 25.75
CA TYR A 511 -3.41 -1.87 24.44
C TYR A 511 -1.90 -2.17 24.25
N LEU A 512 -1.35 -3.18 24.95
CA LEU A 512 0.12 -3.39 25.00
C LEU A 512 0.73 -3.69 23.62
N ASP A 513 0.04 -4.45 22.78
CA ASP A 513 0.43 -4.69 21.39
C ASP A 513 -0.26 -3.73 20.42
N ALA A 514 -0.42 -2.48 20.85
CA ALA A 514 -0.94 -1.38 20.06
C ALA A 514 -0.22 -1.28 18.70
N ASN A 515 -0.94 -0.73 17.73
CA ASN A 515 -0.44 -0.47 16.38
C ASN A 515 0.04 -1.72 15.63
N THR A 516 -0.46 -2.90 16.00
CA THR A 516 -0.21 -4.12 15.25
C THR A 516 -1.47 -4.62 14.54
N ASN A 517 -1.32 -5.48 13.55
CA ASN A 517 -2.38 -6.36 13.06
C ASN A 517 -1.74 -7.71 12.71
N LYS A 518 -2.18 -8.76 13.39
CA LYS A 518 -1.58 -10.10 13.33
C LYS A 518 -0.07 -10.07 13.63
N SER A 519 0.32 -9.31 14.65
CA SER A 519 1.70 -9.14 15.11
C SER A 519 2.64 -8.39 14.14
N PHE A 520 2.09 -7.81 13.07
CA PHE A 520 2.81 -6.87 12.21
C PHE A 520 2.47 -5.44 12.57
N LEU A 521 3.46 -4.55 12.67
CA LEU A 521 3.23 -3.11 12.81
C LEU A 521 2.38 -2.61 11.64
N LEU A 522 1.30 -1.88 11.95
CA LEU A 522 0.44 -1.19 10.99
C LEU A 522 1.23 -0.12 10.23
N GLY A 523 2.09 0.60 10.95
CA GLY A 523 2.85 1.74 10.46
C GLY A 523 4.21 1.39 9.87
N ASN A 524 5.16 2.30 10.05
CA ASN A 524 6.50 2.24 9.49
C ASN A 524 7.30 1.03 10.01
N ALA A 525 7.99 0.36 9.08
CA ALA A 525 8.79 -0.82 9.34
C ALA A 525 10.06 -0.57 10.16
N VAL A 526 10.41 0.70 10.43
CA VAL A 526 11.58 1.06 11.27
C VAL A 526 11.47 0.48 12.68
N GLY A 527 10.25 0.34 13.21
CA GLY A 527 9.99 -0.30 14.50
C GLY A 527 9.94 0.66 15.69
N ARG A 528 9.85 0.09 16.90
CA ARG A 528 9.90 0.82 18.18
C ARG A 528 11.32 1.28 18.49
N ASP A 529 11.45 2.52 18.96
CA ASP A 529 12.72 3.12 19.41
C ASP A 529 13.90 2.86 18.46
N ALA A 530 13.72 3.30 17.21
CA ALA A 530 14.66 3.01 16.15
C ALA A 530 14.82 4.18 15.18
N ARG A 531 15.95 4.19 14.47
CA ARG A 531 16.30 5.16 13.45
C ARG A 531 16.74 4.45 12.19
N ALA A 532 16.27 4.89 11.04
CA ALA A 532 16.71 4.34 9.78
C ALA A 532 16.98 5.43 8.74
N ILE A 533 17.93 5.15 7.85
CA ILE A 533 18.19 5.92 6.64
C ILE A 533 18.18 4.96 5.45
N GLU A 534 17.47 5.32 4.40
CA GLU A 534 17.42 4.58 3.15
C GLU A 534 17.73 5.50 1.96
N GLY A 535 18.69 5.11 1.13
CA GLY A 535 18.94 5.73 -0.16
C GLY A 535 18.67 4.73 -1.28
N ARG A 536 17.97 5.16 -2.34
CA ARG A 536 17.67 4.33 -3.51
C ARG A 536 17.79 5.11 -4.81
N VAL A 537 18.25 4.43 -5.86
CA VAL A 537 18.37 4.93 -7.23
C VAL A 537 17.55 4.05 -8.16
N GLY A 538 16.73 4.65 -9.01
CA GLY A 538 15.95 3.96 -10.03
C GLY A 538 16.37 4.37 -11.42
N TYR A 539 16.44 3.42 -12.36
CA TYR A 539 16.64 3.68 -13.78
C TYR A 539 15.49 3.12 -14.60
N TRP A 540 14.86 4.00 -15.38
CA TRP A 540 13.72 3.67 -16.24
C TRP A 540 14.19 3.42 -17.66
N PHE A 541 14.20 2.15 -18.08
CA PHE A 541 14.52 1.77 -19.45
C PHE A 541 13.37 2.12 -20.40
N THR A 542 12.14 1.79 -19.96
CA THR A 542 10.86 2.11 -20.62
C THR A 542 9.84 2.52 -19.56
N ALA A 543 8.61 2.86 -19.95
CA ALA A 543 7.54 3.16 -19.00
C ALA A 543 7.20 2.01 -18.04
N ARG A 544 7.32 0.75 -18.51
CA ARG A 544 7.01 -0.47 -17.71
C ARG A 544 8.25 -1.31 -17.41
N THR A 545 9.45 -0.80 -17.66
CA THR A 545 10.71 -1.47 -17.34
C THR A 545 11.62 -0.56 -16.53
N ARG A 546 11.79 -0.89 -15.25
CA ARG A 546 12.53 -0.10 -14.27
C ARG A 546 13.37 -1.02 -13.40
N VAL A 547 14.62 -0.64 -13.15
CA VAL A 547 15.50 -1.30 -12.18
C VAL A 547 15.88 -0.30 -11.12
N GLU A 548 15.88 -0.74 -9.87
CA GLU A 548 16.18 0.06 -8.71
C GLU A 548 17.12 -0.67 -7.78
N ALA A 549 18.04 0.06 -7.17
CA ALA A 549 18.92 -0.47 -6.14
C ALA A 549 18.93 0.50 -4.95
N GLY A 550 19.05 -0.04 -3.75
CA GLY A 550 19.06 0.76 -2.55
C GLY A 550 19.86 0.14 -1.42
N TYR A 551 20.12 0.96 -0.42
CA TYR A 551 20.75 0.57 0.83
C TYR A 551 20.02 1.24 1.98
N ARG A 552 19.73 0.43 3.01
CA ARG A 552 19.11 0.88 4.23
C ARG A 552 19.97 0.49 5.43
N GLN A 553 20.06 1.40 6.39
CA GLN A 553 20.62 1.12 7.71
C GLN A 553 19.59 1.50 8.77
N ASN A 554 19.22 0.54 9.62
CA ASN A 554 18.36 0.73 10.78
C ASN A 554 19.16 0.49 12.07
N LYS A 555 18.99 1.36 13.06
CA LYS A 555 19.60 1.36 14.38
C LYS A 555 18.51 1.38 15.45
N GLY A 556 18.40 0.33 16.24
CA GLY A 556 17.53 0.30 17.42
C GLY A 556 18.27 0.83 18.65
N GLY A 557 17.56 1.59 19.46
CA GLY A 557 18.06 2.22 20.68
C GLY A 557 18.52 1.20 21.72
N THR A 558 19.52 1.59 22.51
CA THR A 558 20.07 0.75 23.58
C THR A 558 19.17 0.69 24.82
N GLN A 559 18.24 1.65 24.95
CA GLN A 559 17.24 1.65 26.01
C GLN A 559 16.08 0.71 25.71
N TYR A 560 15.75 0.49 24.43
CA TYR A 560 14.82 -0.55 24.02
C TYR A 560 15.46 -1.94 23.99
N LEU A 561 16.46 -2.16 23.13
CA LEU A 561 17.12 -3.46 22.99
C LEU A 561 18.46 -3.44 23.72
N PRO A 562 18.70 -4.31 24.74
CA PRO A 562 19.98 -4.36 25.43
C PRO A 562 21.15 -4.63 24.46
N GLY A 563 22.13 -3.73 24.42
CA GLY A 563 23.23 -3.77 23.46
C GLY A 563 22.92 -3.17 22.08
N GLY A 564 21.71 -2.63 21.90
CA GLY A 564 21.20 -1.99 20.69
C GLY A 564 20.87 -2.97 19.57
N ALA A 565 20.36 -2.44 18.46
CA ALA A 565 20.19 -3.18 17.22
C ALA A 565 20.87 -2.46 16.05
N THR A 566 21.42 -3.22 15.12
CA THR A 566 21.88 -2.71 13.83
C THR A 566 21.45 -3.67 12.74
N ILE A 567 20.57 -3.21 11.86
CA ILE A 567 20.16 -3.92 10.65
C ILE A 567 20.67 -3.12 9.47
N SER A 568 21.27 -3.78 8.49
CA SER A 568 21.76 -3.14 7.28
C SER A 568 21.48 -4.06 6.11
N ASP A 569 20.80 -3.53 5.11
CA ASP A 569 20.39 -4.27 3.95
C ASP A 569 20.68 -3.49 2.67
N GLY A 570 21.28 -4.19 1.70
CA GLY A 570 21.42 -3.73 0.33
C GLY A 570 20.48 -4.55 -0.54
N PHE A 571 19.69 -3.89 -1.37
CA PHE A 571 18.67 -4.54 -2.18
C PHE A 571 18.66 -4.03 -3.61
N ALA A 572 18.11 -4.86 -4.50
CA ALA A 572 17.77 -4.48 -5.86
C ALA A 572 16.38 -5.02 -6.22
N ARG A 573 15.61 -4.21 -6.94
CA ARG A 573 14.28 -4.55 -7.46
C ARG A 573 14.22 -4.21 -8.95
N GLY A 574 13.70 -5.12 -9.76
CA GLY A 574 13.48 -4.89 -11.19
C GLY A 574 12.07 -5.26 -11.58
N THR A 575 11.42 -4.42 -12.37
CA THR A 575 10.17 -4.71 -13.07
C THR A 575 10.45 -4.70 -14.56
N TYR A 576 10.04 -5.74 -15.27
CA TYR A 576 10.27 -5.93 -16.70
C TYR A 576 8.94 -6.30 -17.38
N ALA A 577 8.56 -5.59 -18.43
CA ALA A 577 7.44 -5.98 -19.28
C ALA A 577 7.94 -7.05 -20.28
N LEU A 578 7.53 -8.31 -20.08
CA LEU A 578 7.90 -9.42 -20.97
C LEU A 578 7.11 -9.37 -22.27
N THR A 579 5.82 -9.08 -22.15
CA THR A 579 4.87 -8.85 -23.24
C THR A 579 4.02 -7.64 -22.91
N HIS A 580 3.01 -7.35 -23.73
CA HIS A 580 2.01 -6.33 -23.44
C HIS A 580 1.23 -6.62 -22.15
N ASP A 581 0.85 -7.88 -21.93
CA ASP A 581 0.02 -8.35 -20.83
C ASP A 581 0.80 -9.03 -19.69
N THR A 582 2.06 -9.38 -19.88
CA THR A 582 2.86 -10.13 -18.90
C THR A 582 4.06 -9.32 -18.42
N SER A 583 4.26 -9.27 -17.12
CA SER A 583 5.41 -8.64 -16.46
C SER A 583 6.13 -9.61 -15.52
N LEU A 584 7.43 -9.37 -15.35
CA LEU A 584 8.31 -10.04 -14.39
C LEU A 584 8.80 -9.01 -13.38
N GLN A 585 8.58 -9.28 -12.10
CA GLN A 585 9.21 -8.56 -11.01
C GLN A 585 10.27 -9.44 -10.36
N VAL A 586 11.41 -8.87 -10.03
CA VAL A 586 12.52 -9.56 -9.35
C VAL A 586 12.99 -8.69 -8.19
N PHE A 587 13.24 -9.31 -7.05
CA PHE A 587 13.79 -8.68 -5.86
C PHE A 587 14.92 -9.54 -5.29
N VAL A 588 16.00 -8.89 -4.89
CA VAL A 588 17.12 -9.51 -4.18
C VAL A 588 17.58 -8.59 -3.07
N GLN A 589 17.97 -9.17 -1.93
CA GLN A 589 18.46 -8.46 -0.76
C GLN A 589 19.60 -9.25 -0.11
N ARG A 590 20.61 -8.52 0.37
CA ARG A 590 21.61 -9.02 1.32
C ARG A 590 21.44 -8.24 2.61
N GLU A 591 21.09 -8.94 3.68
CA GLU A 591 20.89 -8.36 5.00
C GLU A 591 21.98 -8.82 5.97
N ARG A 592 22.39 -7.89 6.82
CA ARG A 592 23.12 -8.15 8.05
C ARG A 592 22.30 -7.59 9.20
N PHE A 593 22.13 -8.36 10.27
CA PHE A 593 21.63 -7.82 11.53
C PHE A 593 22.51 -8.23 12.72
N LEU A 594 22.63 -7.33 13.70
CA LEU A 594 23.30 -7.54 14.98
C LEU A 594 22.37 -7.02 16.07
N ILE A 595 21.80 -7.94 16.84
CA ILE A 595 20.90 -7.65 17.96
C ILE A 595 21.37 -8.54 19.13
N PRO A 596 22.34 -8.09 19.94
CA PRO A 596 23.01 -8.94 20.93
C PRO A 596 22.07 -9.56 21.98
N SER A 597 20.97 -8.88 22.29
CA SER A 597 19.93 -9.37 23.21
C SER A 597 19.09 -10.51 22.63
N TYR A 598 19.00 -10.61 21.30
CA TYR A 598 18.14 -11.58 20.61
C TYR A 598 18.90 -12.83 20.14
N GLU A 599 20.05 -12.63 19.47
CA GLU A 599 20.90 -13.70 18.94
C GLU A 599 22.38 -13.29 19.05
N PRO A 600 23.29 -14.21 19.41
CA PRO A 600 24.71 -13.89 19.58
C PRO A 600 25.39 -13.58 18.25
N GLY A 601 26.17 -12.49 18.22
CA GLY A 601 26.99 -12.13 17.07
C GLY A 601 26.21 -11.57 15.88
N SER A 602 26.94 -11.31 14.79
CA SER A 602 26.35 -10.79 13.56
C SER A 602 25.72 -11.91 12.74
N GLN A 603 24.45 -11.75 12.41
CA GLN A 603 23.70 -12.66 11.54
C GLN A 603 23.64 -12.10 10.12
N HIS A 604 23.53 -13.00 9.15
CA HIS A 604 23.49 -12.65 7.74
C HIS A 604 22.48 -13.51 7.00
N ASN A 605 21.71 -12.89 6.11
CA ASN A 605 20.89 -13.62 5.15
C ASN A 605 21.02 -13.01 3.75
N THR A 606 20.81 -13.87 2.75
CA THR A 606 20.50 -13.43 1.39
C THR A 606 19.09 -13.87 1.10
N SER A 607 18.27 -12.97 0.58
CA SER A 607 16.89 -13.28 0.25
C SER A 607 16.53 -12.71 -1.12
N GLY A 608 15.46 -13.21 -1.69
CA GLY A 608 14.93 -12.71 -2.93
C GLY A 608 13.69 -13.45 -3.37
N TRP A 609 12.99 -12.86 -4.32
CA TRP A 609 11.83 -13.45 -4.95
C TRP A 609 11.72 -12.99 -6.39
N PHE A 610 11.01 -13.76 -7.20
CA PHE A 610 10.56 -13.32 -8.51
C PHE A 610 9.06 -13.57 -8.62
N GLN A 611 8.36 -12.69 -9.33
CA GLN A 611 6.93 -12.78 -9.56
C GLN A 611 6.65 -12.58 -11.05
N VAL A 612 5.91 -13.51 -11.63
CA VAL A 612 5.33 -13.33 -12.97
C VAL A 612 3.89 -12.93 -12.79
N THR A 613 3.49 -11.83 -13.42
CA THR A 613 2.13 -11.30 -13.37
C THR A 613 1.60 -11.13 -14.78
N TRP A 614 0.49 -11.79 -15.06
CA TRP A 614 -0.37 -11.48 -16.19
C TRP A 614 -1.41 -10.46 -15.77
N THR A 615 -1.63 -9.45 -16.62
CA THR A 615 -2.59 -8.37 -16.44
C THR A 615 -3.49 -8.29 -17.66
N SER A 616 -4.79 -8.25 -17.45
CA SER A 616 -5.74 -8.06 -18.55
C SER A 616 -5.86 -6.58 -18.93
N HIS A 617 -5.86 -6.30 -20.23
CA HIS A 617 -6.08 -4.97 -20.78
C HIS A 617 -7.52 -4.80 -21.25
#